data_AF-Q16KS9-F1
#
_entry.id   AF-Q16KS9-F1
#
_cell.length_a   1.000
_cell.length_b   1.000
_cell.length_c   1.000
_cell.angle_alpha   90.00
_cell.angle_beta   90.00
_cell.angle_gamma   90.00
#
_symmetry.space_group_name_H-M   'P 1'
#
loop_
_entity.id
_entity.type
_entity.pdbx_description
1 polymer ?
#
loop_
_entity_poly.entity_id
_entity_poly.type
_entity_poly.pdbx_seq_one_letter_code
_entity_poly.pdbx_strand_id
1 'polypeptide(L)'
;MANVKVELIKSSRGNDMLAIAGYVFHCNRKMVENNIYNWECRVRCHAAGSNNKCAARARSTIVNGQHKILGISEHNHQPNPISSQVMQFRDKLKRRAESDNGGVAKAIQETLSDYPSEVQGQMSEGARRKIVERVRSRTKPVPDPTSLDDFVVPNEYQTDNNGDRMLIADVVENHERAIIFGTHENLRRLGHAKYWVADGTFATVPSLFRQLVTVHGSIAPTHQQTVPLIYVLMTTKTESLYRKVWEAIIEAADALDIDLEPEYVITDFEKALINSVQAEFPDAQHSGCFFHWSKNLFKFIQQNKMLNEFGQDASVYLTFKKVQALAFLPPDDIAAAFETVKQQAPENMAAFLSYVEETYICGRMKRSSRGKKAAKIAPLFPPTFCEPLCTVTPMQFAWNFRRQPTHDHKTESTEVSQAQIS
;
A
#
# COMPACT_ATOMS: atom_id res chain seq x y z
N MET A 1 -17.06 20.27 48.82
CA MET A 1 -17.36 19.23 47.81
C MET A 1 -16.16 19.16 46.89
N ALA A 2 -15.47 18.02 46.82
CA ALA A 2 -14.29 17.84 45.98
C ALA A 2 -14.56 18.26 44.52
N ASN A 3 -13.55 18.78 43.83
CA ASN A 3 -13.62 19.18 42.41
C ASN A 3 -13.94 17.95 41.54
N VAL A 4 -15.22 17.63 41.38
CA VAL A 4 -15.67 16.57 40.46
C VAL A 4 -15.42 17.08 39.04
N LYS A 5 -14.56 16.38 38.30
CA LYS A 5 -14.28 16.68 36.88
C LYS A 5 -15.57 16.53 36.07
N VAL A 6 -15.96 17.59 35.37
CA VAL A 6 -17.12 17.62 34.47
C VAL A 6 -16.60 17.79 33.05
N GLU A 7 -16.95 16.86 32.17
CA GLU A 7 -16.49 16.89 30.78
C GLU A 7 -17.67 16.82 29.82
N LEU A 8 -17.70 17.75 28.86
CA LEU A 8 -18.62 17.68 27.74
C LEU A 8 -18.04 16.74 26.68
N ILE A 9 -18.79 15.71 26.31
CA ILE A 9 -18.40 14.72 25.30
C ILE A 9 -19.51 14.55 24.27
N LYS A 10 -19.23 13.87 23.16
CA LYS A 10 -20.17 13.67 22.06
C LYS A 10 -20.62 12.21 21.97
N SER A 11 -21.91 12.02 21.69
CA SER A 11 -22.47 10.71 21.39
C SER A 11 -22.05 10.20 20.01
N SER A 12 -22.36 8.93 19.71
CA SER A 12 -22.20 8.35 18.38
C SER A 12 -22.99 9.09 17.28
N ARG A 13 -24.01 9.86 17.64
CA ARG A 13 -24.83 10.69 16.73
C ARG A 13 -24.46 12.17 16.74
N GLY A 14 -23.45 12.60 17.51
CA GLY A 14 -23.01 14.00 17.60
C GLY A 14 -23.75 14.85 18.65
N ASN A 15 -24.73 14.28 19.34
CA ASN A 15 -25.42 14.96 20.45
C ASN A 15 -24.49 15.13 21.67
N ASP A 16 -24.67 16.24 22.38
CA ASP A 16 -23.97 16.54 23.64
C ASP A 16 -24.30 15.52 24.73
N MET A 17 -23.26 15.12 25.45
CA MET A 17 -23.32 14.25 26.63
C MET A 17 -22.41 14.83 27.71
N LEU A 18 -22.75 14.57 28.96
CA LEU A 18 -21.99 15.05 30.11
C LEU A 18 -21.39 13.86 30.86
N ALA A 19 -20.08 13.88 31.08
CA ALA A 19 -19.39 12.91 31.92
C ALA A 19 -19.06 13.52 33.28
N ILE A 20 -19.47 12.83 34.36
CA ILE A 20 -19.31 13.27 35.74
C ILE A 20 -18.93 12.05 36.58
N ALA A 21 -17.75 12.06 37.22
CA ALA A 21 -17.30 11.00 38.14
C ALA A 21 -17.44 9.55 37.59
N GLY A 22 -17.17 9.34 36.29
CA GLY A 22 -17.29 8.02 35.65
C GLY A 22 -18.71 7.63 35.23
N TYR A 23 -19.71 8.50 35.42
CA TYR A 23 -21.05 8.38 34.88
C TYR A 23 -21.21 9.22 33.63
N VAL A 24 -22.05 8.77 32.71
CA VAL A 24 -22.34 9.49 31.46
C VAL A 24 -23.83 9.78 31.34
N PHE A 25 -24.16 11.01 30.98
CA PHE A 25 -25.52 11.50 30.86
C PHE A 25 -25.83 12.03 29.44
N HIS A 26 -27.05 11.81 28.96
CA HIS A 26 -27.60 12.45 27.77
C HIS A 26 -28.28 13.76 28.15
N CYS A 27 -28.18 14.77 27.28
CA CYS A 27 -28.98 15.99 27.42
C CYS A 27 -30.45 15.67 27.11
N ASN A 28 -31.33 15.79 28.10
CA ASN A 28 -32.76 15.58 27.93
C ASN A 28 -33.45 16.91 27.55
N ARG A 29 -33.15 18.00 28.28
CA ARG A 29 -33.79 19.31 28.06
C ARG A 29 -32.83 20.47 28.30
N LYS A 30 -32.82 21.43 27.37
CA LYS A 30 -32.09 22.71 27.47
C LYS A 30 -33.10 23.83 27.77
N MET A 31 -32.99 24.47 28.93
CA MET A 31 -33.79 25.64 29.31
C MET A 31 -32.95 26.89 29.08
N VAL A 32 -32.97 27.38 27.84
CA VAL A 32 -32.04 28.41 27.34
C VAL A 32 -32.18 29.73 28.10
N GLU A 33 -33.41 30.14 28.43
CA GLU A 33 -33.72 31.40 29.15
C GLU A 33 -33.04 31.49 30.53
N ASN A 34 -32.91 30.35 31.23
CA ASN A 34 -32.32 30.28 32.56
C ASN A 34 -30.91 29.67 32.55
N ASN A 35 -30.35 29.38 31.37
CA ASN A 35 -29.06 28.70 31.20
C ASN A 35 -28.96 27.39 32.01
N ILE A 36 -30.06 26.62 32.08
CA ILE A 36 -30.14 25.34 32.82
C ILE A 36 -30.22 24.17 31.84
N TYR A 37 -29.40 23.16 32.08
CA TYR A 37 -29.34 21.93 31.29
C TYR A 37 -29.72 20.75 32.17
N ASN A 38 -30.71 19.98 31.73
CA ASN A 38 -31.16 18.77 32.39
C ASN A 38 -30.61 17.55 31.66
N TRP A 39 -29.98 16.68 32.43
CA TRP A 39 -29.29 15.50 31.96
C TRP A 39 -29.89 14.25 32.58
N GLU A 40 -29.91 13.16 31.83
CA GLU A 40 -30.37 11.86 32.30
C GLU A 40 -29.30 10.80 32.07
N CYS A 41 -29.18 9.87 33.01
CA CYS A 41 -28.18 8.82 32.90
C CYS A 41 -28.34 8.01 31.61
N ARG A 42 -27.24 7.73 30.91
CA ARG A 42 -27.22 6.96 29.67
C ARG A 42 -27.86 5.56 29.79
N VAL A 43 -27.72 4.93 30.95
CA VAL A 43 -28.26 3.58 31.21
C VAL A 43 -29.80 3.60 31.35
N ARG A 44 -30.42 4.79 31.40
CA ARG A 44 -31.89 4.93 31.40
C ARG A 44 -32.55 4.40 30.12
N CYS A 45 -31.86 4.45 28.98
CA CYS A 45 -32.47 4.35 27.66
C CYS A 45 -32.26 3.01 26.94
N HIS A 46 -31.58 2.03 27.54
CA HIS A 46 -31.25 0.77 26.84
C HIS A 46 -31.90 -0.48 27.49
N ALA A 47 -32.69 -1.16 26.64
CA ALA A 47 -33.35 -2.47 26.74
C ALA A 47 -34.70 -2.55 27.48
N ALA A 48 -35.77 -2.75 26.70
CA ALA A 48 -36.89 -3.55 27.13
C ALA A 48 -36.36 -4.93 27.58
N GLY A 49 -36.58 -5.29 28.84
CA GLY A 49 -36.16 -6.58 29.40
C GLY A 49 -34.90 -6.61 30.26
N SER A 50 -34.21 -5.48 30.53
CA SER A 50 -33.12 -5.46 31.53
C SER A 50 -33.54 -4.76 32.83
N ASN A 51 -33.23 -5.38 33.98
CA ASN A 51 -33.53 -4.84 35.33
C ASN A 51 -32.66 -3.64 35.75
N ASN A 52 -31.84 -3.07 34.86
CA ASN A 52 -30.84 -2.05 35.17
C ASN A 52 -31.20 -0.64 34.65
N LYS A 53 -32.46 -0.22 34.74
CA LYS A 53 -32.81 1.17 34.39
C LYS A 53 -32.32 2.14 35.46
N CYS A 54 -31.42 3.04 35.08
CA CYS A 54 -30.96 4.09 35.98
C CYS A 54 -31.88 5.31 35.95
N ALA A 55 -32.45 5.67 37.10
CA ALA A 55 -33.31 6.86 37.22
C ALA A 55 -32.51 8.17 37.37
N ALA A 56 -31.18 8.09 37.47
CA ALA A 56 -30.34 9.22 37.83
C ALA A 56 -30.42 10.38 36.83
N ARG A 57 -30.40 11.61 37.36
CA ARG A 57 -30.44 12.87 36.64
C ARG A 57 -29.38 13.82 37.19
N ALA A 58 -28.90 14.71 36.32
CA ALA A 58 -28.06 15.82 36.70
C ALA A 58 -28.62 17.14 36.15
N ARG A 59 -28.37 18.22 36.87
CA ARG A 59 -28.63 19.59 36.43
C ARG A 59 -27.33 20.36 36.41
N SER A 60 -27.10 21.14 35.36
CA SER A 60 -25.93 22.02 35.25
C SER A 60 -26.32 23.38 34.70
N THR A 61 -25.49 24.39 34.96
CA THR A 61 -25.52 25.68 34.28
C THR A 61 -24.15 25.97 33.64
N ILE A 62 -24.09 26.87 32.68
CA ILE A 62 -22.82 27.25 32.04
C ILE A 62 -22.26 28.49 32.74
N VAL A 63 -21.06 28.39 33.31
CA VAL A 63 -20.30 29.51 33.87
C VAL A 63 -18.96 29.55 33.17
N ASN A 64 -18.58 30.70 32.60
CA ASN A 64 -17.34 30.87 31.84
C ASN A 64 -17.16 29.83 30.71
N GLY A 65 -18.26 29.49 30.02
CA GLY A 65 -18.25 28.50 28.93
C GLY A 65 -18.16 27.03 29.38
N GLN A 66 -18.15 26.74 30.69
CA GLN A 66 -18.06 25.37 31.22
C GLN A 66 -19.29 24.98 32.03
N HIS A 67 -19.66 23.70 31.97
CA HIS A 67 -20.77 23.15 32.75
C HIS A 67 -20.40 23.04 34.24
N LYS A 68 -21.10 23.80 35.09
CA LYS A 68 -21.08 23.69 36.55
C LYS A 68 -22.30 22.93 37.03
N ILE A 69 -22.10 21.90 37.86
CA ILE A 69 -23.19 21.05 38.36
C ILE A 69 -23.98 21.80 39.44
N LEU A 70 -25.31 21.83 39.28
CA LEU A 70 -26.28 22.35 40.24
C LEU A 70 -26.83 21.25 41.14
N GLY A 71 -26.86 20.00 40.66
CA GLY A 71 -27.26 18.84 41.44
C GLY A 71 -27.20 17.55 40.64
N ILE A 72 -26.92 16.44 41.32
CA ILE A 72 -26.85 15.09 40.75
C ILE A 72 -27.57 14.13 41.72
N SER A 73 -28.38 13.23 41.19
CA SER A 73 -29.03 12.19 41.99
C SER A 73 -28.21 10.90 41.98
N GLU A 74 -28.49 10.01 42.93
CA GLU A 74 -27.79 8.72 43.05
C GLU A 74 -28.04 7.77 41.88
N HIS A 75 -27.04 6.93 41.62
CA HIS A 75 -27.07 5.86 40.61
C HIS A 75 -27.29 4.50 41.27
N ASN A 76 -27.96 3.60 40.55
CA ASN A 76 -28.14 2.19 40.93
C ASN A 76 -27.19 1.25 40.17
N HIS A 77 -26.10 1.77 39.63
CA HIS A 77 -25.08 1.00 38.93
C HIS A 77 -23.71 1.61 39.21
N GLN A 78 -22.66 0.82 39.05
CA GLN A 78 -21.29 1.27 39.25
C GLN A 78 -20.88 2.30 38.19
N PRO A 79 -19.96 3.24 38.52
CA PRO A 79 -19.36 4.13 37.54
C PRO A 79 -18.42 3.35 36.62
N ASN A 80 -18.27 3.82 35.39
CA ASN A 80 -17.33 3.24 34.43
C ASN A 80 -16.47 4.37 33.81
N PRO A 81 -15.26 4.62 34.35
CA PRO A 81 -14.39 5.69 33.87
C PRO A 81 -13.84 5.45 32.46
N ILE A 82 -13.91 4.21 31.95
CA ILE A 82 -13.50 3.86 30.58
C ILE A 82 -14.58 4.31 29.58
N SER A 83 -15.87 4.29 29.97
CA SER A 83 -17.00 4.62 29.09
C SER A 83 -16.92 6.03 28.48
N SER A 84 -16.53 7.04 29.26
CA SER A 84 -16.34 8.40 28.75
C SER A 84 -15.13 8.50 27.81
N GLN A 85 -14.03 7.83 28.13
CA GLN A 85 -12.82 7.80 27.30
C GLN A 85 -13.08 7.12 25.95
N VAL A 86 -13.87 6.04 25.91
CA VAL A 86 -14.25 5.38 24.64
C VAL A 86 -15.07 6.32 23.75
N MET A 87 -15.94 7.15 24.34
CA MET A 87 -16.69 8.15 23.57
C MET A 87 -15.77 9.26 23.05
N GLN A 88 -14.83 9.73 23.86
CA GLN A 88 -13.83 10.71 23.44
C GLN A 88 -12.95 10.16 22.32
N PHE A 89 -12.46 8.92 22.46
CA PHE A 89 -11.72 8.21 21.41
C PHE A 89 -12.52 8.17 20.11
N ARG A 90 -13.80 7.77 20.18
CA ARG A 90 -14.68 7.72 19.02
C ARG A 90 -14.89 9.08 18.37
N ASP A 91 -15.09 10.12 19.17
CA ASP A 91 -15.28 11.49 18.68
C ASP A 91 -14.00 12.04 18.05
N LYS A 92 -12.83 11.79 18.66
CA LYS A 92 -11.53 12.15 18.11
C LYS A 92 -11.26 11.42 16.79
N LEU A 93 -11.57 10.13 16.71
CA LEU A 93 -11.44 9.34 15.47
C LEU A 93 -12.32 9.90 14.35
N LYS A 94 -13.55 10.33 14.66
CA LYS A 94 -14.41 10.99 13.68
C LYS A 94 -13.83 12.32 13.21
N ARG A 95 -13.44 13.20 14.13
CA ARG A 95 -12.85 14.49 13.79
C ARG A 95 -11.59 14.34 12.95
N ARG A 96 -10.70 13.41 13.30
CA ARG A 96 -9.53 13.08 12.48
C ARG A 96 -9.96 12.54 11.11
N ALA A 97 -10.96 11.67 11.03
CA ALA A 97 -11.47 11.18 9.74
C ALA A 97 -12.12 12.27 8.87
N GLU A 98 -12.61 13.38 9.45
CA GLU A 98 -13.13 14.54 8.73
C GLU A 98 -12.00 15.42 8.15
N SER A 99 -10.88 15.55 8.87
CA SER A 99 -9.77 16.45 8.50
C SER A 99 -8.59 15.78 7.78
N ASP A 100 -8.41 14.47 7.98
CA ASP A 100 -7.28 13.70 7.44
C ASP A 100 -7.73 12.86 6.25
N ASN A 101 -7.10 13.08 5.10
CA ASN A 101 -7.32 12.31 3.86
C ASN A 101 -6.37 11.10 3.72
N GLY A 102 -5.44 10.88 4.66
CA GLY A 102 -4.50 9.76 4.68
C GLY A 102 -5.16 8.38 4.83
N GLY A 103 -4.37 7.31 4.81
CA GLY A 103 -4.91 5.94 4.89
C GLY A 103 -5.75 5.68 6.16
N VAL A 104 -6.81 4.87 6.05
CA VAL A 104 -7.70 4.52 7.17
C VAL A 104 -6.91 3.97 8.37
N ALA A 105 -5.90 3.13 8.11
CA ALA A 105 -5.05 2.55 9.15
C ALA A 105 -4.23 3.62 9.89
N LYS A 106 -3.71 4.64 9.19
CA LYS A 106 -2.94 5.74 9.79
C LYS A 106 -3.82 6.55 10.74
N ALA A 107 -5.01 6.98 10.27
CA ALA A 107 -5.96 7.71 11.10
C ALA A 107 -6.36 6.95 12.37
N ILE A 108 -6.53 5.62 12.26
CA ILE A 108 -6.80 4.75 13.42
C ILE A 108 -5.59 4.71 14.36
N GLN A 109 -4.40 4.42 13.85
CA GLN A 109 -3.19 4.20 14.65
C GLN A 109 -2.76 5.45 15.41
N GLU A 110 -2.79 6.60 14.76
CA GLU A 110 -2.51 7.90 15.40
C GLU A 110 -3.56 8.28 16.44
N THR A 111 -4.79 7.77 16.32
CA THR A 111 -5.82 8.02 17.35
C THR A 111 -5.64 7.07 18.51
N LEU A 112 -5.22 5.82 18.27
CA LEU A 112 -4.95 4.86 19.33
C LEU A 112 -3.78 5.29 20.23
N SER A 113 -2.74 5.91 19.67
CA SER A 113 -1.58 6.37 20.44
C SER A 113 -1.92 7.41 21.52
N ASP A 114 -3.08 8.06 21.41
CA ASP A 114 -3.53 9.07 22.37
C ASP A 114 -4.28 8.49 23.58
N TYR A 115 -4.55 7.17 23.61
CA TYR A 115 -5.39 6.53 24.63
C TYR A 115 -4.76 5.27 25.25
N PRO A 116 -5.04 4.95 26.52
CA PRO A 116 -4.58 3.72 27.18
C PRO A 116 -5.11 2.43 26.54
N SER A 117 -4.39 1.31 26.73
CA SER A 117 -4.72 0.01 26.12
C SER A 117 -6.11 -0.50 26.50
N GLU A 118 -6.58 -0.20 27.71
CA GLU A 118 -7.89 -0.57 28.24
C GLU A 118 -9.02 0.11 27.45
N VAL A 119 -8.78 1.30 26.91
CA VAL A 119 -9.72 2.04 26.05
C VAL A 119 -9.62 1.53 24.61
N GLN A 120 -8.39 1.29 24.13
CA GLN A 120 -8.16 0.77 22.78
C GLN A 120 -8.91 -0.56 22.58
N GLY A 121 -8.88 -1.47 23.56
CA GLY A 121 -9.53 -2.78 23.50
C GLY A 121 -11.07 -2.75 23.46
N GLN A 122 -11.72 -1.62 23.76
CA GLN A 122 -13.19 -1.53 23.85
C GLN A 122 -13.89 -1.50 22.48
N MET A 123 -13.13 -1.31 21.40
CA MET A 123 -13.66 -1.26 20.04
C MET A 123 -12.87 -2.19 19.13
N SER A 124 -13.55 -3.04 18.36
CA SER A 124 -12.89 -3.89 17.37
C SER A 124 -12.28 -3.07 16.23
N GLU A 125 -11.27 -3.62 15.56
CA GLU A 125 -10.62 -3.00 14.39
C GLU A 125 -11.64 -2.67 13.29
N GLY A 126 -12.51 -3.62 12.93
CA GLY A 126 -13.54 -3.41 11.93
C GLY A 126 -14.55 -2.32 12.30
N ALA A 127 -14.84 -2.12 13.60
CA ALA A 127 -15.69 -1.00 14.04
C ALA A 127 -14.99 0.35 13.88
N ARG A 128 -13.68 0.43 14.15
CA ARG A 128 -12.86 1.64 13.96
C ARG A 128 -12.79 2.00 12.47
N ARG A 129 -12.52 1.03 11.60
CA ARG A 129 -12.53 1.22 10.13
C ARG A 129 -13.85 1.77 9.61
N LYS A 130 -14.97 1.13 9.97
CA LYS A 130 -16.31 1.57 9.54
C LYS A 130 -16.65 2.99 9.99
N ILE A 131 -16.10 3.47 11.12
CA ILE A 131 -16.28 4.85 11.55
C ILE A 131 -15.58 5.81 10.59
N VAL A 132 -14.31 5.56 10.30
CA VAL A 132 -13.52 6.39 9.37
C VAL A 132 -14.16 6.40 7.99
N GLU A 133 -14.47 5.21 7.46
CA GLU A 133 -15.10 5.05 6.14
C GLU A 133 -16.45 5.79 6.04
N ARG A 134 -17.32 5.66 7.05
CA ARG A 134 -18.64 6.31 7.06
C ARG A 134 -18.55 7.83 7.18
N VAL A 135 -17.57 8.33 7.94
CA VAL A 135 -17.35 9.77 8.07
C VAL A 135 -16.90 10.32 6.72
N ARG A 136 -15.88 9.71 6.13
CA ARG A 136 -15.35 10.12 4.82
C ARG A 136 -16.37 9.98 3.69
N SER A 137 -17.22 8.96 3.73
CA SER A 137 -18.27 8.80 2.72
C SER A 137 -19.35 9.89 2.77
N ARG A 138 -19.50 10.58 3.91
CA ARG A 138 -20.43 11.72 4.05
C ARG A 138 -19.81 13.04 3.62
N THR A 139 -18.49 13.13 3.71
CA THR A 139 -17.73 14.34 3.38
C THR A 139 -17.12 14.31 1.98
N LYS A 140 -17.08 13.18 1.26
CA LYS A 140 -16.74 13.11 -0.17
C LYS A 140 -17.68 14.02 -0.98
N PRO A 141 -17.25 15.22 -1.43
CA PRO A 141 -18.12 16.15 -2.14
C PRO A 141 -18.17 15.83 -3.64
N VAL A 142 -17.18 15.11 -4.15
CA VAL A 142 -16.99 14.87 -5.59
C VAL A 142 -17.24 13.37 -5.84
N PRO A 143 -18.21 13.03 -6.71
CA PRO A 143 -18.33 11.68 -7.24
C PRO A 143 -16.97 11.24 -7.81
N ASP A 144 -16.61 9.98 -7.64
CA ASP A 144 -15.40 9.49 -8.31
C ASP A 144 -15.58 9.73 -9.83
N PRO A 145 -14.63 10.38 -10.50
CA PRO A 145 -14.78 10.76 -11.91
C PRO A 145 -15.03 9.53 -12.77
N THR A 146 -15.91 9.69 -13.76
CA THR A 146 -16.32 8.60 -14.67
C THR A 146 -15.55 8.60 -15.98
N SER A 147 -14.81 9.67 -16.28
CA SER A 147 -13.97 9.82 -17.47
C SER A 147 -12.63 10.45 -17.12
N LEU A 148 -11.64 10.28 -18.01
CA LEU A 148 -10.35 10.94 -17.87
C LEU A 148 -10.43 12.45 -18.11
N ASP A 149 -11.35 12.90 -18.96
CA ASP A 149 -11.57 14.32 -19.26
C ASP A 149 -12.12 15.07 -18.04
N ASP A 150 -12.94 14.40 -17.23
CA ASP A 150 -13.48 14.94 -15.98
C ASP A 150 -12.50 14.83 -14.80
N PHE A 151 -11.39 14.10 -14.97
CA PHE A 151 -10.40 13.93 -13.90
C PHE A 151 -9.49 15.16 -13.82
N VAL A 152 -9.67 16.00 -12.82
CA VAL A 152 -8.75 17.09 -12.49
C VAL A 152 -8.10 16.77 -11.16
N VAL A 153 -6.77 16.83 -11.08
CA VAL A 153 -6.05 16.64 -9.81
C VAL A 153 -6.41 17.79 -8.87
N PRO A 154 -7.14 17.54 -7.76
CA PRO A 154 -7.48 18.59 -6.80
C PRO A 154 -6.24 19.29 -6.24
N ASN A 155 -6.32 20.62 -6.02
CA ASN A 155 -5.20 21.43 -5.52
C ASN A 155 -4.56 20.87 -4.24
N GLU A 156 -5.37 20.30 -3.34
CA GLU A 156 -4.90 19.68 -2.09
C GLU A 156 -3.97 18.47 -2.28
N TYR A 157 -3.97 17.85 -3.47
CA TYR A 157 -3.08 16.75 -3.82
C TYR A 157 -1.92 17.18 -4.73
N GLN A 158 -1.85 18.45 -5.10
CA GLN A 158 -0.75 18.99 -5.89
C GLN A 158 0.44 19.43 -5.02
N THR A 159 0.24 19.51 -3.71
CA THR A 159 1.26 19.86 -2.72
C THR A 159 1.45 18.74 -1.68
N ASP A 160 2.62 18.67 -1.08
CA ASP A 160 2.88 17.79 0.06
C ASP A 160 2.33 18.39 1.38
N ASN A 161 2.61 17.73 2.52
CA ASN A 161 2.16 18.19 3.83
C ASN A 161 2.83 19.49 4.31
N ASN A 162 3.95 19.89 3.69
CA ASN A 162 4.66 21.13 3.98
C ASN A 162 4.20 22.28 3.06
N GLY A 163 3.35 21.98 2.06
CA GLY A 163 2.91 22.93 1.05
C GLY A 163 3.82 23.00 -0.18
N ASP A 164 4.85 22.16 -0.26
CA ASP A 164 5.75 22.12 -1.40
C ASP A 164 5.07 21.43 -2.58
N ARG A 165 5.29 21.96 -3.80
CA ARG A 165 4.72 21.37 -5.02
C ARG A 165 5.21 19.94 -5.21
N MET A 166 4.26 19.02 -5.35
CA MET A 166 4.45 17.59 -5.53
C MET A 166 3.92 17.08 -6.88
N LEU A 167 3.00 17.81 -7.54
CA LEU A 167 2.62 17.49 -8.91
C LEU A 167 3.68 18.02 -9.88
N ILE A 168 4.47 17.10 -10.45
CA ILE A 168 5.50 17.40 -11.46
C ILE A 168 4.82 17.75 -12.78
N ALA A 169 4.03 16.81 -13.32
CA ALA A 169 3.38 16.98 -14.61
C ALA A 169 2.09 16.18 -14.72
N ASP A 170 1.23 16.61 -15.63
CA ASP A 170 0.00 15.94 -16.05
C ASP A 170 0.02 15.86 -17.58
N VAL A 171 0.49 14.73 -18.10
CA VAL A 171 0.83 14.56 -19.51
C VAL A 171 -0.29 13.83 -20.23
N VAL A 172 -0.69 14.34 -21.38
CA VAL A 172 -1.72 13.73 -22.24
C VAL A 172 -1.14 13.47 -23.62
N GLU A 173 -1.21 12.23 -24.09
CA GLU A 173 -0.77 11.82 -25.42
C GLU A 173 -1.77 10.84 -26.04
N ASN A 174 -2.30 11.14 -27.23
CA ASN A 174 -3.22 10.26 -27.96
C ASN A 174 -4.42 9.76 -27.13
N HIS A 175 -4.99 10.60 -26.25
CA HIS A 175 -6.06 10.26 -25.28
C HIS A 175 -5.62 9.34 -24.14
N GLU A 176 -4.33 9.04 -24.03
CA GLU A 176 -3.70 8.42 -22.88
C GLU A 176 -3.14 9.51 -21.95
N ARG A 177 -3.04 9.21 -20.66
CA ARG A 177 -2.67 10.19 -19.64
C ARG A 177 -1.73 9.60 -18.61
N ALA A 178 -0.75 10.39 -18.20
CA ALA A 178 0.16 10.09 -17.11
C ALA A 178 0.26 11.26 -16.14
N ILE A 179 0.03 11.00 -14.85
CA ILE A 179 0.11 12.02 -13.80
C ILE A 179 1.31 11.69 -12.92
N ILE A 180 2.26 12.60 -12.87
CA ILE A 180 3.59 12.43 -12.29
C ILE A 180 3.67 13.20 -10.98
N PHE A 181 3.91 12.48 -9.89
CA PHE A 181 4.09 13.03 -8.56
C PHE A 181 5.53 12.83 -8.07
N GLY A 182 6.10 13.87 -7.51
CA GLY A 182 7.41 13.92 -6.89
C GLY A 182 7.74 15.34 -6.46
N THR A 183 8.55 15.48 -5.42
CA THR A 183 9.02 16.80 -4.97
C THR A 183 10.35 17.17 -5.64
N HIS A 184 10.73 18.44 -5.53
CA HIS A 184 12.05 18.93 -5.94
C HIS A 184 13.18 18.15 -5.25
N GLU A 185 12.98 17.82 -3.98
CA GLU A 185 13.93 16.99 -3.22
C GLU A 185 13.97 15.55 -3.72
N ASN A 186 12.84 15.01 -4.22
CA ASN A 186 12.85 13.69 -4.85
C ASN A 186 13.67 13.69 -6.14
N LEU A 187 13.55 14.72 -6.98
CA LEU A 187 14.36 14.86 -8.20
C LEU A 187 15.85 14.99 -7.86
N ARG A 188 16.23 15.79 -6.86
CA ARG A 188 17.63 15.89 -6.39
C ARG A 188 18.18 14.54 -5.94
N ARG A 189 17.39 13.78 -5.18
CA ARG A 189 17.78 12.43 -4.73
C ARG A 189 17.88 11.45 -5.89
N LEU A 190 17.06 11.62 -6.92
CA LEU A 190 17.10 10.80 -8.12
C LEU A 190 18.36 11.09 -8.94
N GLY A 191 18.76 12.36 -9.08
CA GLY A 191 20.04 12.75 -9.71
C GLY A 191 21.28 12.25 -8.97
N HIS A 192 21.24 12.18 -7.63
CA HIS A 192 22.33 11.58 -6.84
C HIS A 192 22.31 10.04 -6.76
N ALA A 193 21.27 9.39 -7.28
CA ALA A 193 21.14 7.95 -7.17
C ALA A 193 21.99 7.25 -8.24
N LYS A 194 22.90 6.38 -7.79
CA LYS A 194 23.75 5.57 -8.68
C LYS A 194 22.94 4.65 -9.60
N TYR A 195 21.84 4.11 -9.09
CA TYR A 195 20.96 3.25 -9.87
C TYR A 195 19.50 3.51 -9.53
N TRP A 196 18.65 3.31 -10.54
CA TRP A 196 17.22 3.44 -10.41
C TRP A 196 16.53 2.09 -10.54
N VAL A 197 15.39 1.94 -9.87
CA VAL A 197 14.50 0.79 -10.04
C VAL A 197 13.12 1.32 -10.41
N ALA A 198 12.61 0.93 -11.58
CA ALA A 198 11.25 1.28 -12.01
C ALA A 198 10.36 0.04 -12.04
N ASP A 199 9.23 0.10 -11.34
CA ASP A 199 8.27 -1.01 -11.24
C ASP A 199 6.81 -0.52 -11.31
N GLY A 200 5.98 -1.28 -12.02
CA GLY A 200 4.55 -1.00 -12.19
C GLY A 200 3.67 -1.92 -11.33
N THR A 201 2.80 -1.35 -10.50
CA THR A 201 1.81 -2.09 -9.70
C THR A 201 0.37 -1.84 -10.14
N PHE A 202 -0.49 -2.85 -9.97
CA PHE A 202 -1.88 -2.87 -10.45
C PHE A 202 -2.93 -2.89 -9.33
N ALA A 203 -2.58 -3.40 -8.16
CA ALA A 203 -3.57 -3.77 -7.13
C ALA A 203 -4.18 -2.54 -6.41
N THR A 204 -3.61 -1.36 -6.59
CA THR A 204 -3.90 -0.14 -5.80
C THR A 204 -4.34 1.04 -6.67
N VAL A 205 -4.78 0.78 -7.90
CA VAL A 205 -4.96 1.83 -8.92
C VAL A 205 -6.47 2.12 -9.13
N PRO A 206 -6.89 3.40 -9.20
CA PRO A 206 -8.28 3.76 -9.50
C PRO A 206 -8.74 3.21 -10.85
N SER A 207 -10.04 2.97 -11.04
CA SER A 207 -10.60 2.33 -12.23
C SER A 207 -10.28 3.03 -13.56
N LEU A 208 -10.02 4.35 -13.54
CA LEU A 208 -9.64 5.11 -14.72
C LEU A 208 -8.18 4.90 -15.16
N PHE A 209 -7.34 4.37 -14.28
CA PHE A 209 -5.91 4.17 -14.54
C PHE A 209 -5.59 2.68 -14.61
N ARG A 210 -4.58 2.33 -15.41
CA ARG A 210 -4.17 0.95 -15.65
C ARG A 210 -3.11 0.48 -14.67
N GLN A 211 -2.24 1.40 -14.24
CA GLN A 211 -1.12 1.10 -13.36
C GLN A 211 -0.63 2.32 -12.58
N LEU A 212 0.07 2.05 -11.48
CA LEU A 212 0.92 3.00 -10.78
C LEU A 212 2.36 2.55 -10.98
N VAL A 213 3.17 3.38 -11.63
CA VAL A 213 4.62 3.15 -11.77
C VAL A 213 5.33 3.91 -10.67
N THR A 214 6.33 3.29 -10.06
CA THR A 214 7.18 3.93 -9.06
C THR A 214 8.63 3.88 -9.50
N VAL A 215 9.31 5.02 -9.48
CA VAL A 215 10.75 5.12 -9.71
C VAL A 215 11.43 5.28 -8.37
N HIS A 216 12.32 4.34 -8.06
CA HIS A 216 13.09 4.32 -6.83
C HIS A 216 14.53 4.69 -7.14
N GLY A 217 15.13 5.54 -6.30
CA GLY A 217 16.55 5.86 -6.37
C GLY A 217 17.32 5.18 -5.24
N SER A 218 18.55 4.75 -5.51
CA SER A 218 19.46 4.23 -4.49
C SER A 218 20.02 5.33 -3.58
N ILE A 219 20.26 5.00 -2.32
CA ILE A 219 20.67 5.97 -1.29
C ILE A 219 22.18 5.94 -1.08
N ALA A 220 22.85 7.06 -1.34
CA ALA A 220 24.26 7.27 -1.04
C ALA A 220 24.57 7.21 0.48
N PRO A 221 25.82 6.91 0.90
CA PRO A 221 26.96 6.57 0.06
C PRO A 221 27.04 5.08 -0.30
N THR A 222 26.28 4.21 0.39
CA THR A 222 26.43 2.75 0.24
C THR A 222 25.64 2.19 -0.94
N HIS A 223 24.58 2.88 -1.37
CA HIS A 223 23.65 2.42 -2.41
C HIS A 223 23.09 1.02 -2.15
N GLN A 224 22.94 0.61 -0.88
CA GLN A 224 22.38 -0.70 -0.53
C GLN A 224 20.86 -0.68 -0.38
N GLN A 225 20.25 0.50 -0.32
CA GLN A 225 18.81 0.67 -0.15
C GLN A 225 18.27 1.58 -1.23
N THR A 226 17.02 1.36 -1.59
CA THR A 226 16.27 2.21 -2.51
C THR A 226 15.07 2.80 -1.80
N VAL A 227 14.70 4.01 -2.18
CA VAL A 227 13.46 4.67 -1.74
C VAL A 227 12.64 5.08 -2.95
N PRO A 228 11.30 4.98 -2.88
CA PRO A 228 10.46 5.51 -3.94
C PRO A 228 10.55 7.04 -3.94
N LEU A 229 10.80 7.61 -5.12
CA LEU A 229 11.02 9.05 -5.31
C LEU A 229 9.96 9.66 -6.23
N ILE A 230 9.60 8.96 -7.31
CA ILE A 230 8.60 9.41 -8.27
C ILE A 230 7.47 8.38 -8.37
N TYR A 231 6.24 8.87 -8.45
CA TYR A 231 5.03 8.07 -8.58
C TYR A 231 4.27 8.51 -9.82
N VAL A 232 3.88 7.57 -10.68
CA VAL A 232 3.24 7.88 -11.95
C VAL A 232 1.95 7.08 -12.11
N LEU A 233 0.81 7.76 -12.12
CA LEU A 233 -0.48 7.15 -12.46
C LEU A 233 -0.65 7.16 -13.97
N MET A 234 -0.73 5.99 -14.60
CA MET A 234 -0.79 5.85 -16.06
C MET A 234 -2.06 5.12 -16.51
N THR A 235 -2.67 5.61 -17.58
CA THR A 235 -3.87 5.00 -18.19
C THR A 235 -3.53 3.83 -19.09
N THR A 236 -2.30 3.75 -19.60
CA THR A 236 -1.82 2.69 -20.49
C THR A 236 -0.38 2.30 -20.16
N LYS A 237 0.14 1.34 -20.92
CA LYS A 237 1.50 0.77 -20.85
C LYS A 237 2.22 0.92 -22.18
N THR A 238 1.85 1.93 -22.95
CA THR A 238 2.44 2.14 -24.28
C THR A 238 3.83 2.72 -24.11
N GLU A 239 4.74 2.36 -25.01
CA GLU A 239 6.10 2.92 -25.03
C GLU A 239 6.05 4.45 -25.19
N SER A 240 5.14 4.95 -26.03
CA SER A 240 4.91 6.38 -26.25
C SER A 240 4.63 7.12 -24.93
N LEU A 241 3.67 6.65 -24.15
CA LEU A 241 3.32 7.32 -22.90
C LEU A 241 4.44 7.22 -21.86
N TYR A 242 5.19 6.12 -21.81
CA TYR A 242 6.39 6.05 -20.96
C TYR A 242 7.46 7.06 -21.36
N ARG A 243 7.71 7.24 -22.66
CA ARG A 243 8.67 8.26 -23.13
C ARG A 243 8.23 9.66 -22.69
N LYS A 244 6.94 9.98 -22.83
CA LYS A 244 6.38 11.23 -22.31
C LYS A 244 6.52 11.41 -20.80
N VAL A 245 6.45 10.33 -20.03
CA VAL A 245 6.71 10.37 -18.59
C VAL A 245 8.18 10.73 -18.31
N TRP A 246 9.12 10.10 -19.01
CA TRP A 246 10.54 10.39 -18.82
C TRP A 246 10.91 11.79 -19.29
N GLU A 247 10.44 12.23 -20.47
CA GLU A 247 10.60 13.60 -20.97
C GLU A 247 10.17 14.63 -19.90
N ALA A 248 8.97 14.46 -19.32
CA ALA A 248 8.46 15.37 -18.31
C ALA A 248 9.25 15.34 -16.98
N ILE A 249 9.83 14.20 -16.60
CA ILE A 249 10.71 14.10 -15.43
C ILE A 249 12.04 14.80 -15.69
N ILE A 250 12.61 14.63 -16.89
CA ILE A 250 13.86 15.28 -17.32
C ILE A 250 13.66 16.79 -17.37
N GLU A 251 12.62 17.28 -18.06
CA GLU A 251 12.30 18.72 -18.13
C GLU A 251 12.13 19.36 -16.75
N ALA A 252 11.51 18.62 -15.81
CA ALA A 252 11.34 19.10 -14.44
C ALA A 252 12.65 19.12 -13.64
N ALA A 253 13.59 18.22 -13.92
CA ALA A 253 14.91 18.21 -13.31
C ALA A 253 15.82 19.29 -13.90
N ASP A 254 15.81 19.46 -15.23
CA ASP A 254 16.54 20.51 -15.95
C ASP A 254 16.15 21.91 -15.46
N ALA A 255 14.85 22.14 -15.23
CA ALA A 255 14.34 23.40 -14.68
C ALA A 255 14.91 23.73 -13.27
N LEU A 256 15.52 22.74 -12.61
CA LEU A 256 16.12 22.85 -11.29
C LEU A 256 17.65 22.70 -11.31
N ASP A 257 18.26 22.65 -12.50
CA ASP A 257 19.70 22.43 -12.69
C ASP A 257 20.16 21.10 -12.05
N ILE A 258 19.37 20.04 -12.27
CA ILE A 258 19.63 18.69 -11.77
C ILE A 258 19.86 17.76 -12.96
N ASP A 259 21.08 17.26 -13.09
CA ASP A 259 21.41 16.23 -14.09
C ASP A 259 20.87 14.87 -13.65
N LEU A 260 20.15 14.20 -14.55
CA LEU A 260 19.62 12.86 -14.35
C LEU A 260 20.43 11.83 -15.16
N GLU A 261 21.53 11.38 -14.58
CA GLU A 261 22.47 10.45 -15.23
C GLU A 261 22.64 9.15 -14.41
N PRO A 262 21.65 8.24 -14.41
CA PRO A 262 21.80 6.97 -13.69
C PRO A 262 22.87 6.09 -14.35
N GLU A 263 23.77 5.51 -13.56
CA GLU A 263 24.72 4.50 -14.08
C GLU A 263 23.98 3.22 -14.48
N TYR A 264 22.94 2.87 -13.71
CA TYR A 264 22.12 1.69 -13.99
C TYR A 264 20.62 1.96 -13.83
N VAL A 265 19.82 1.35 -14.67
CA VAL A 265 18.37 1.29 -14.51
C VAL A 265 17.92 -0.18 -14.47
N ILE A 266 17.14 -0.53 -13.45
CA ILE A 266 16.56 -1.86 -13.29
C ILE A 266 15.06 -1.77 -13.50
N THR A 267 14.51 -2.58 -14.39
CA THR A 267 13.06 -2.61 -14.65
C THR A 267 12.50 -4.01 -14.50
N ASP A 268 11.18 -4.14 -14.46
CA ASP A 268 10.53 -5.42 -14.74
C ASP A 268 10.67 -5.80 -16.23
N PHE A 269 10.11 -6.95 -16.61
CA PHE A 269 10.17 -7.48 -17.97
C PHE A 269 9.04 -6.92 -18.85
N GLU A 270 8.81 -5.61 -18.80
CA GLU A 270 7.84 -4.91 -19.65
C GLU A 270 8.54 -4.16 -20.79
N LYS A 271 8.39 -4.66 -22.02
CA LYS A 271 9.12 -4.15 -23.19
C LYS A 271 8.93 -2.66 -23.46
N ALA A 272 7.74 -2.12 -23.24
CA ALA A 272 7.47 -0.69 -23.42
C ALA A 272 8.28 0.18 -22.45
N LEU A 273 8.34 -0.21 -21.17
CA LEU A 273 9.15 0.46 -20.16
C LEU A 273 10.64 0.34 -20.49
N ILE A 274 11.11 -0.87 -20.81
CA ILE A 274 12.49 -1.14 -21.21
C ILE A 274 12.92 -0.23 -22.36
N ASN A 275 12.16 -0.24 -23.47
CA ASN A 275 12.46 0.55 -24.65
C ASN A 275 12.47 2.05 -24.35
N SER A 276 11.52 2.53 -23.53
CA SER A 276 11.45 3.95 -23.17
C SER A 276 12.66 4.40 -22.36
N VAL A 277 13.13 3.59 -21.40
CA VAL A 277 14.32 3.91 -20.61
C VAL A 277 15.56 3.95 -21.50
N GLN A 278 15.73 2.97 -22.38
CA GLN A 278 16.88 2.92 -23.30
C GLN A 278 16.90 4.09 -24.28
N ALA A 279 15.73 4.61 -24.65
CA ALA A 279 15.61 5.76 -25.55
C ALA A 279 16.00 7.07 -24.86
N GLU A 280 15.58 7.27 -23.61
CA GLU A 280 15.78 8.53 -22.88
C GLU A 280 17.08 8.56 -22.04
N PHE A 281 17.60 7.39 -21.66
CA PHE A 281 18.86 7.24 -20.90
C PHE A 281 19.81 6.25 -21.62
N PRO A 282 20.31 6.59 -22.82
CA PRO A 282 21.09 5.67 -23.66
C PRO A 282 22.45 5.28 -23.06
N ASP A 283 23.01 6.12 -22.19
CA ASP A 283 24.29 5.88 -21.53
C ASP A 283 24.16 5.01 -20.26
N ALA A 284 22.94 4.85 -19.74
CA ALA A 284 22.68 4.02 -18.58
C ALA A 284 22.71 2.52 -18.93
N GLN A 285 23.36 1.73 -18.10
CA GLN A 285 23.30 0.27 -18.25
C GLN A 285 21.94 -0.24 -17.76
N HIS A 286 21.31 -1.12 -18.54
CA HIS A 286 19.94 -1.54 -18.29
C HIS A 286 19.86 -3.03 -17.95
N SER A 287 19.19 -3.37 -16.85
CA SER A 287 19.10 -4.74 -16.33
C SER A 287 17.67 -5.13 -15.93
N GLY A 288 17.35 -6.40 -16.09
CA GLY A 288 16.09 -6.99 -15.67
C GLY A 288 16.08 -7.34 -14.19
N CYS A 289 14.99 -7.02 -13.50
CA CYS A 289 14.84 -7.32 -12.10
C CYS A 289 14.82 -8.83 -11.83
N PHE A 290 15.82 -9.36 -11.11
CA PHE A 290 15.93 -10.79 -10.76
C PHE A 290 14.68 -11.34 -10.05
N PHE A 291 14.04 -10.54 -9.19
CA PHE A 291 12.80 -10.94 -8.53
C PHE A 291 11.69 -11.20 -9.55
N HIS A 292 11.51 -10.31 -10.52
CA HIS A 292 10.54 -10.47 -11.60
C HIS A 292 10.90 -11.63 -12.54
N TRP A 293 12.19 -11.83 -12.81
CA TRP A 293 12.68 -12.99 -13.57
C TRP A 293 12.28 -14.30 -12.89
N SER A 294 12.66 -14.46 -11.62
CA SER A 294 12.32 -15.58 -10.75
C SER A 294 10.80 -15.83 -10.69
N LYS A 295 10.00 -14.76 -10.56
CA LYS A 295 8.54 -14.81 -10.57
C LYS A 295 7.98 -15.28 -11.91
N ASN A 296 8.53 -14.82 -13.04
CA ASN A 296 8.11 -15.25 -14.38
C ASN A 296 8.41 -16.73 -14.60
N LEU A 297 9.59 -17.20 -14.19
CA LEU A 297 9.94 -18.62 -14.20
C LEU A 297 8.95 -19.45 -13.37
N PHE A 298 8.66 -19.02 -12.13
CA PHE A 298 7.73 -19.75 -11.27
C PHE A 298 6.29 -19.73 -11.79
N LYS A 299 5.87 -18.61 -12.39
CA LYS A 299 4.55 -18.50 -13.03
C LYS A 299 4.38 -19.53 -14.14
N PHE A 300 5.44 -19.82 -14.91
CA PHE A 300 5.42 -20.91 -15.89
C PHE A 300 5.12 -22.26 -15.23
N ILE A 301 5.82 -22.60 -14.13
CA ILE A 301 5.60 -23.84 -13.36
C ILE A 301 4.13 -23.93 -12.90
N GLN A 302 3.57 -22.84 -12.39
CA GLN A 302 2.17 -22.77 -11.95
C GLN A 302 1.18 -22.99 -13.11
N GLN A 303 1.37 -22.29 -14.22
CA GLN A 303 0.46 -22.33 -15.38
C GLN A 303 0.48 -23.68 -16.09
N ASN A 304 1.61 -24.39 -16.06
CA ASN A 304 1.76 -25.72 -16.65
C ASN A 304 1.46 -26.85 -15.66
N LYS A 305 0.85 -26.55 -14.49
CA LYS A 305 0.41 -27.51 -13.48
C LYS A 305 1.54 -28.40 -12.91
N MET A 306 2.78 -27.93 -12.95
CA MET A 306 3.98 -28.66 -12.50
C MET A 306 4.26 -28.50 -11.00
N LEU A 307 3.31 -27.95 -10.22
CA LEU A 307 3.52 -27.62 -8.80
C LEU A 307 3.74 -28.85 -7.92
N ASN A 308 3.11 -29.97 -8.26
CA ASN A 308 3.25 -31.20 -7.48
C ASN A 308 4.65 -31.80 -7.67
N GLU A 309 5.11 -31.92 -8.92
CA GLU A 309 6.45 -32.37 -9.27
C GLU A 309 7.50 -31.43 -8.68
N PHE A 310 7.29 -30.12 -8.77
CA PHE A 310 8.18 -29.13 -8.18
C PHE A 310 8.33 -29.26 -6.66
N GLY A 311 7.27 -29.71 -5.96
CA GLY A 311 7.28 -29.90 -4.50
C GLY A 311 7.81 -31.26 -4.03
N GLN A 312 7.86 -32.26 -4.91
CA GLN A 312 8.18 -33.65 -4.55
C GLN A 312 9.48 -34.18 -5.20
N ASP A 313 9.90 -33.60 -6.32
CA ASP A 313 11.08 -34.02 -7.07
C ASP A 313 12.22 -33.01 -6.92
N ALA A 314 13.26 -33.43 -6.19
CA ALA A 314 14.46 -32.63 -5.97
C ALA A 314 15.19 -32.27 -7.28
N SER A 315 15.16 -33.13 -8.30
CA SER A 315 15.82 -32.88 -9.58
C SER A 315 15.14 -31.78 -10.38
N VAL A 316 13.79 -31.73 -10.37
CA VAL A 316 12.99 -30.65 -10.94
C VAL A 316 13.26 -29.33 -10.22
N TYR A 317 13.22 -29.35 -8.89
CA TYR A 317 13.51 -28.17 -8.07
C TYR A 317 14.93 -27.63 -8.32
N LEU A 318 15.94 -28.52 -8.32
CA LEU A 318 17.33 -28.13 -8.56
C LEU A 318 17.56 -27.62 -9.99
N THR A 319 16.90 -28.21 -11.00
CA THR A 319 16.96 -27.72 -12.38
C THR A 319 16.43 -26.29 -12.47
N PHE A 320 15.28 -26.02 -11.84
CA PHE A 320 14.74 -24.67 -11.74
C PHE A 320 15.72 -23.71 -11.06
N LYS A 321 16.33 -24.11 -9.93
CA LYS A 321 17.35 -23.30 -9.24
C LYS A 321 18.59 -23.03 -10.07
N LYS A 322 19.08 -24.02 -10.82
CA LYS A 322 20.18 -23.85 -11.77
C LYS A 322 19.83 -22.83 -12.86
N VAL A 323 18.61 -22.88 -13.40
CA VAL A 323 18.13 -21.87 -14.37
C VAL A 323 18.06 -20.47 -13.75
N GLN A 324 17.61 -20.33 -12.50
CA GLN A 324 17.68 -19.03 -11.81
C GLN A 324 19.12 -18.53 -11.68
N ALA A 325 20.05 -19.44 -11.38
CA ALA A 325 21.45 -19.10 -11.17
C ALA A 325 22.18 -18.62 -12.43
N LEU A 326 21.64 -18.90 -13.62
CA LEU A 326 22.19 -18.38 -14.89
C LEU A 326 22.22 -16.85 -14.93
N ALA A 327 21.29 -16.20 -14.21
CA ALA A 327 21.29 -14.75 -14.10
C ALA A 327 22.53 -14.20 -13.39
N PHE A 328 23.40 -15.03 -12.80
CA PHE A 328 24.64 -14.60 -12.12
C PHE A 328 25.93 -14.89 -12.90
N LEU A 329 25.80 -15.33 -14.14
CA LEU A 329 26.93 -15.56 -15.03
C LEU A 329 27.15 -14.34 -15.93
N PRO A 330 28.39 -14.11 -16.40
CA PRO A 330 28.65 -13.19 -17.49
C PRO A 330 27.77 -13.54 -18.72
N PRO A 331 27.23 -12.55 -19.45
CA PRO A 331 26.31 -12.80 -20.56
C PRO A 331 26.82 -13.81 -21.60
N ASP A 332 28.12 -13.80 -21.88
CA ASP A 332 28.76 -14.69 -22.86
C ASP A 332 28.79 -16.16 -22.41
N ASP A 333 28.75 -16.43 -21.10
CA ASP A 333 28.80 -17.77 -20.53
C ASP A 333 27.39 -18.39 -20.36
N ILE A 334 26.33 -17.57 -20.38
CA ILE A 334 24.96 -18.00 -20.08
C ILE A 334 24.49 -19.11 -21.03
N ALA A 335 24.75 -18.99 -22.33
CA ALA A 335 24.29 -19.97 -23.31
C ALA A 335 24.94 -21.35 -23.12
N ALA A 336 26.25 -21.38 -22.89
CA ALA A 336 26.98 -22.63 -22.66
C ALA A 336 26.59 -23.29 -21.32
N ALA A 337 26.42 -22.49 -20.27
CA ALA A 337 25.94 -22.99 -18.98
C ALA A 337 24.51 -23.54 -19.06
N PHE A 338 23.62 -22.87 -19.82
CA PHE A 338 22.26 -23.34 -20.02
C PHE A 338 22.19 -24.69 -20.73
N GLU A 339 23.02 -24.92 -21.76
CA GLU A 339 23.10 -26.22 -22.42
C GLU A 339 23.53 -27.34 -21.45
N THR A 340 24.45 -27.03 -20.53
CA THR A 340 24.85 -27.97 -19.47
C THR A 340 23.67 -28.30 -18.55
N VAL A 341 22.87 -27.29 -18.16
CA VAL A 341 21.66 -27.49 -17.35
C VAL A 341 20.64 -28.36 -18.10
N LYS A 342 20.45 -28.09 -19.40
CA LYS A 342 19.50 -28.80 -20.26
C LYS A 342 19.84 -30.28 -20.42
N GLN A 343 21.12 -30.63 -20.56
CA GLN A 343 21.58 -32.02 -20.65
C GLN A 343 21.36 -32.83 -19.37
N GLN A 344 21.38 -32.17 -18.21
CA GLN A 344 21.20 -32.81 -16.90
C GLN A 344 19.75 -32.79 -16.41
N ALA A 345 18.86 -32.11 -17.14
CA ALA A 345 17.50 -31.87 -16.70
C ALA A 345 16.61 -33.11 -16.89
N PRO A 346 15.65 -33.33 -15.98
CA PRO A 346 14.58 -34.31 -16.17
C PRO A 346 13.76 -34.05 -17.45
N GLU A 347 13.30 -35.11 -18.12
CA GLU A 347 12.55 -34.99 -19.39
C GLU A 347 11.27 -34.15 -19.26
N ASN A 348 10.60 -34.22 -18.10
CA ASN A 348 9.39 -33.45 -17.82
C ASN A 348 9.62 -31.92 -17.71
N MET A 349 10.88 -31.45 -17.71
CA MET A 349 11.25 -30.03 -17.74
C MET A 349 11.47 -29.49 -19.15
N ALA A 350 11.34 -30.30 -20.21
CA ALA A 350 11.63 -29.89 -21.58
C ALA A 350 10.84 -28.64 -22.03
N ALA A 351 9.55 -28.55 -21.67
CA ALA A 351 8.73 -27.39 -22.00
C ALA A 351 9.18 -26.11 -21.27
N PHE A 352 9.57 -26.22 -20.00
CA PHE A 352 10.11 -25.12 -19.21
C PHE A 352 11.43 -24.61 -19.80
N LEU A 353 12.35 -25.53 -20.12
CA LEU A 353 13.64 -25.19 -20.71
C LEU A 353 13.47 -24.57 -22.10
N SER A 354 12.56 -25.09 -22.92
CA SER A 354 12.25 -24.49 -24.23
C SER A 354 11.73 -23.06 -24.07
N TYR A 355 10.85 -22.80 -23.11
CA TYR A 355 10.38 -21.45 -22.80
C TYR A 355 11.53 -20.51 -22.41
N VAL A 356 12.45 -20.97 -21.54
CA VAL A 356 13.62 -20.19 -21.11
C VAL A 356 14.54 -19.89 -22.29
N GLU A 357 14.86 -20.92 -23.09
CA GLU A 357 15.72 -20.82 -24.25
C GLU A 357 15.19 -19.82 -25.28
N GLU A 358 13.90 -19.93 -25.62
CA GLU A 358 13.25 -19.08 -26.61
C GLU A 358 13.08 -17.64 -26.15
N THR A 359 12.82 -17.43 -24.86
CA THR A 359 12.42 -16.11 -24.36
C THR A 359 13.62 -15.30 -23.87
N TYR A 360 14.64 -15.96 -23.29
CA TYR A 360 15.72 -15.29 -22.55
C TYR A 360 17.13 -15.56 -23.08
N ILE A 361 17.35 -16.62 -23.87
CA ILE A 361 18.71 -17.06 -24.21
C ILE A 361 18.97 -17.02 -25.72
N CYS A 362 18.40 -17.97 -26.46
CA CYS A 362 18.68 -18.17 -27.87
C CYS A 362 17.68 -17.47 -28.78
N GLY A 363 16.45 -17.26 -28.34
CA GLY A 363 15.38 -16.77 -29.22
C GLY A 363 14.71 -17.89 -30.02
N ARG A 364 13.75 -17.52 -30.88
CA ARG A 364 12.94 -18.47 -31.66
C ARG A 364 13.47 -18.68 -33.06
N MET A 365 13.43 -19.92 -33.54
CA MET A 365 13.71 -20.21 -34.95
C MET A 365 12.42 -20.12 -35.78
N LYS A 366 12.34 -19.17 -36.72
CA LYS A 366 11.19 -19.08 -37.64
C LYS A 366 11.42 -19.99 -38.83
N ARG A 367 10.64 -21.08 -38.92
CA ARG A 367 10.60 -21.92 -40.13
C ARG A 367 9.98 -21.12 -41.27
N SER A 368 10.75 -20.92 -42.34
CA SER A 368 10.26 -20.30 -43.57
C SER A 368 9.33 -21.27 -44.30
N SER A 369 8.16 -20.81 -44.71
CA SER A 369 7.18 -21.64 -45.43
C SER A 369 7.50 -21.83 -46.93
N ARG A 370 8.61 -21.30 -47.48
CA ARG A 370 8.95 -21.45 -48.91
C ARG A 370 10.46 -21.37 -49.17
N GLY A 371 11.22 -22.40 -48.81
CA GLY A 371 12.60 -22.62 -49.30
C GLY A 371 13.66 -21.55 -48.96
N LYS A 372 13.33 -20.52 -48.17
CA LYS A 372 14.31 -19.55 -47.66
C LYS A 372 14.90 -20.05 -46.34
N LYS A 373 16.19 -19.75 -46.09
CA LYS A 373 16.88 -20.08 -44.82
C LYS A 373 16.04 -19.68 -43.61
N ALA A 374 16.01 -20.53 -42.59
CA ALA A 374 15.36 -20.23 -41.32
C ALA A 374 15.93 -18.93 -40.74
N ALA A 375 15.06 -18.03 -40.30
CA ALA A 375 15.47 -16.77 -39.67
C ALA A 375 15.41 -16.93 -38.14
N LYS A 376 16.52 -16.63 -37.46
CA LYS A 376 16.58 -16.61 -35.99
C LYS A 376 16.00 -15.28 -35.50
N ILE A 377 14.93 -15.35 -34.71
CA ILE A 377 14.37 -14.20 -33.99
C ILE A 377 15.14 -14.12 -32.67
N ALA A 378 15.69 -12.95 -32.35
CA ALA A 378 16.36 -12.71 -31.08
C ALA A 378 15.42 -13.02 -29.89
N PRO A 379 15.96 -13.43 -28.73
CA PRO A 379 15.17 -13.57 -27.51
C PRO A 379 14.45 -12.26 -27.19
N LEU A 380 13.29 -12.38 -26.54
CA LEU A 380 12.52 -11.21 -26.13
C LEU A 380 13.28 -10.37 -25.10
N PHE A 381 14.06 -11.03 -24.25
CA PHE A 381 14.91 -10.42 -23.22
C PHE A 381 16.29 -11.09 -23.26
N PRO A 382 17.27 -10.55 -23.99
CA PRO A 382 18.54 -11.23 -24.22
C PRO A 382 19.36 -11.43 -22.93
N PRO A 383 20.35 -12.37 -22.93
CA PRO A 383 21.20 -12.61 -21.75
C PRO A 383 21.92 -11.37 -21.22
N THR A 384 22.27 -10.43 -22.10
CA THR A 384 22.86 -9.13 -21.73
C THR A 384 21.93 -8.30 -20.85
N PHE A 385 20.62 -8.53 -20.90
CA PHE A 385 19.64 -7.89 -20.03
C PHE A 385 19.51 -8.57 -18.65
N CYS A 386 20.03 -9.80 -18.50
CA CYS A 386 20.00 -10.56 -17.26
C CYS A 386 21.27 -10.39 -16.43
N GLU A 387 22.22 -9.55 -16.87
CA GLU A 387 23.44 -9.29 -16.12
C GLU A 387 23.06 -8.63 -14.79
N PRO A 388 23.36 -9.27 -13.64
CA PRO A 388 23.01 -8.70 -12.37
C PRO A 388 24.05 -7.64 -12.04
N LEU A 389 23.61 -6.59 -11.36
CA LEU A 389 24.47 -5.65 -10.66
C LEU A 389 25.10 -6.30 -9.40
N CYS A 390 25.62 -7.53 -9.54
CA CYS A 390 26.22 -8.31 -8.47
C CYS A 390 27.53 -7.73 -7.95
N THR A 391 28.10 -6.73 -8.63
CA THR A 391 29.23 -5.96 -8.12
C THR A 391 28.83 -4.82 -7.19
N VAL A 392 27.53 -4.47 -7.09
CA VAL A 392 27.08 -3.30 -6.31
C VAL A 392 26.21 -3.65 -5.10
N THR A 393 25.53 -4.80 -5.06
CA THR A 393 24.76 -5.21 -3.88
C THR A 393 24.66 -6.73 -3.72
N PRO A 394 25.22 -7.34 -2.65
CA PRO A 394 24.75 -8.63 -2.17
C PRO A 394 23.46 -8.38 -1.37
N MET A 395 22.34 -8.15 -2.04
CA MET A 395 21.05 -8.06 -1.35
C MET A 395 19.97 -8.89 -2.03
N GLN A 396 19.57 -9.93 -1.31
CA GLN A 396 18.27 -10.58 -1.44
C GLN A 396 17.20 -9.50 -1.29
N PHE A 397 16.62 -9.05 -2.40
CA PHE A 397 15.42 -8.24 -2.38
C PHE A 397 14.25 -9.10 -1.88
N ALA A 398 14.13 -9.23 -0.56
CA ALA A 398 12.90 -9.66 0.10
C ALA A 398 11.91 -8.49 0.03
N TRP A 399 11.20 -8.37 -1.09
CA TRP A 399 10.01 -7.54 -1.17
C TRP A 399 8.92 -8.13 -0.28
N ASN A 400 8.95 -7.77 1.00
CA ASN A 400 7.85 -8.01 1.93
C ASN A 400 6.71 -7.03 1.62
N PHE A 401 5.98 -7.27 0.53
CA PHE A 401 4.56 -6.93 0.54
C PHE A 401 3.93 -7.84 1.60
N ARG A 402 3.66 -7.28 2.79
CA ARG A 402 2.87 -7.97 3.82
C ARG A 402 1.62 -8.53 3.15
N ARG A 403 1.56 -9.86 2.99
CA ARG A 403 0.30 -10.56 2.90
C ARG A 403 -0.44 -10.21 4.19
N GLN A 404 -1.58 -9.54 4.08
CA GLN A 404 -2.53 -9.52 5.19
C GLN A 404 -2.82 -10.98 5.53
N PRO A 405 -2.72 -11.40 6.81
CA PRO A 405 -3.08 -12.76 7.18
C PRO A 405 -4.58 -12.92 6.95
N THR A 406 -4.93 -13.79 6.02
CA THR A 406 -6.29 -14.35 5.93
C THR A 406 -6.46 -15.22 7.19
N HIS A 407 -7.05 -14.64 8.23
CA HIS A 407 -7.58 -15.41 9.35
C HIS A 407 -8.87 -16.07 8.89
N ASP A 408 -8.79 -17.32 8.49
CA ASP A 408 -9.90 -18.26 8.53
C ASP A 408 -9.37 -19.63 8.96
N HIS A 409 -9.29 -19.82 10.27
CA HIS A 409 -9.41 -21.15 10.86
C HIS A 409 -10.43 -21.05 11.99
N LYS A 410 -11.66 -21.49 11.67
CA LYS A 410 -12.59 -21.94 12.69
C LYS A 410 -12.08 -23.28 13.23
N THR A 411 -11.88 -23.26 14.53
CA THR A 411 -11.87 -24.36 15.48
C THR A 411 -12.80 -25.50 15.10
N GLU A 412 -12.29 -26.73 15.15
CA GLU A 412 -13.01 -27.84 15.74
C GLU A 412 -12.02 -28.63 16.61
N SER A 413 -12.26 -28.53 17.91
CA SER A 413 -11.62 -29.28 18.98
C SER A 413 -12.46 -30.51 19.27
N THR A 414 -11.86 -31.69 19.29
CA THR A 414 -12.30 -32.75 20.19
C THR A 414 -11.12 -33.63 20.61
N GLU A 415 -11.02 -33.77 21.93
CA GLU A 415 -10.07 -34.51 22.74
C GLU A 415 -10.06 -36.02 22.44
N VAL A 416 -8.90 -36.69 22.65
CA VAL A 416 -8.81 -37.91 23.48
C VAL A 416 -7.41 -38.01 24.15
N SER A 417 -7.47 -38.00 25.48
CA SER A 417 -6.61 -38.49 26.58
C SER A 417 -5.17 -39.00 26.33
N GLN A 418 -4.21 -38.42 27.07
CA GLN A 418 -3.51 -38.99 28.25
C GLN A 418 -2.56 -40.18 28.00
N ALA A 419 -1.27 -39.99 28.30
CA ALA A 419 -0.58 -40.72 29.38
C ALA A 419 0.88 -40.26 29.56
N GLN A 420 1.18 -39.90 30.81
CA GLN A 420 2.43 -40.10 31.57
C GLN A 420 3.73 -39.39 31.12
N ILE A 421 4.28 -38.57 32.03
CA ILE A 421 5.47 -38.89 32.84
C ILE A 421 5.53 -37.92 34.04
N SER A 422 5.73 -38.51 35.23
CA SER A 422 6.03 -37.96 36.58
C SER A 422 5.03 -37.02 37.24
#